data_AF-A0A1Y0ERT2-F1
#
_entry.id   AF-A0A1Y0ERT2-F1
#
_cell.length_a   1.000
_cell.length_b   1.000
_cell.length_c   1.000
_cell.angle_alpha   90.00
_cell.angle_beta   90.00
_cell.angle_gamma   90.00
#
_symmetry.space_group_name_H-M   'P 1'
#
loop_
_entity.id
_entity.type
_entity.pdbx_description
1 polymer ?
#
loop_
_entity_poly.entity_id
_entity_poly.type
_entity_poly.pdbx_seq_one_letter_code
_entity_poly.pdbx_strand_id
1 'polypeptide(L)'
;MPPSTTFPLRLLACSAALGLQAPTVFAQACTLSANNTIAATSTCNSAVTTMGLTGGGGAPIAGQSLTATGGTVTLTAPDVVAWRNGGASNGVFDLTTTGTLQAQGNVTLHDSNGNNTRGLFNRGTAEFLQNLTVYKPTPTQTSMASEFNNAAAIEQAAGSLTVHGTTTVRSDAAAPSNANNTRDGIRHNGGTSNYRGDVTITSLGGTRIGFYQAGGGTVSIDGALNVEQQATMYARTAPLHAAVRQEAVATSFAVTGPTRLTTLANGGAALIASSVMRLNGGATLTANGAPYIDPPPPASPTLTQRAAAVRLGPAADVAIDAPASLQANGEQGIAVQMTGAARLSAAPGAQLSATGADGTAFALLGASTPVTLNTATVTAPWLWQADATTNWAFTAEGGTYTGASQLASGGQLALNLGTRALWNVTANSAFSQLTVASQAVVDASQVNPLVLTGAVTHQDTGVISLTRSNAAPSNLLQVAGPYTSGGVLQLDTVLNAGDAASQSDVLEVDSAALGSGPTTLQITPQGPGALTEGKGILVVKVHGASAADAFVLASPLTQGGFDYTLVQDGDGSWYLRSTAVVVPPTARAVPVPVDAPWALAGLAALLAAGVARAGRQRARRTADA
;
A
#
# COMPACT_ATOMS: atom_id res chain seq x y z
N MET A 1 -41.13 -56.39 70.54
CA MET A 1 -39.81 -56.03 71.12
C MET A 1 -38.87 -55.68 69.98
N PRO A 2 -38.00 -54.67 70.16
CA PRO A 2 -37.92 -53.49 69.29
C PRO A 2 -36.45 -53.22 68.84
N PRO A 3 -36.02 -51.99 68.45
CA PRO A 3 -36.65 -50.92 67.66
C PRO A 3 -35.75 -50.37 66.52
N SER A 4 -36.39 -49.49 65.74
CA SER A 4 -35.87 -48.37 64.95
C SER A 4 -34.94 -47.40 65.71
N THR A 5 -34.05 -46.72 64.98
CA THR A 5 -33.43 -45.46 65.42
C THR A 5 -33.67 -44.37 64.38
N THR A 6 -34.49 -43.39 64.77
CA THR A 6 -34.68 -42.09 64.14
C THR A 6 -34.37 -41.07 65.24
N PHE A 7 -33.41 -40.17 65.01
CA PHE A 7 -33.19 -39.00 65.86
C PHE A 7 -33.68 -37.73 65.15
N PRO A 8 -34.50 -36.90 65.81
CA PRO A 8 -34.88 -35.57 65.33
C PRO A 8 -33.98 -34.49 65.93
N LEU A 9 -33.72 -33.41 65.19
CA LEU A 9 -33.29 -32.15 65.79
C LEU A 9 -34.27 -31.04 65.41
N ARG A 10 -35.01 -30.57 66.41
CA ARG A 10 -35.81 -29.35 66.42
C ARG A 10 -34.86 -28.14 66.46
N LEU A 11 -35.06 -27.16 65.59
CA LEU A 11 -34.61 -25.79 65.86
C LEU A 11 -35.76 -25.03 66.54
N LEU A 12 -35.53 -24.63 67.79
CA LEU A 12 -36.34 -23.66 68.52
C LEU A 12 -36.09 -22.26 67.93
N ALA A 13 -37.19 -21.54 67.67
CA ALA A 13 -37.16 -20.09 67.57
C ALA A 13 -36.98 -19.50 68.97
N CYS A 14 -36.03 -18.57 69.12
CA CYS A 14 -35.96 -17.67 70.25
C CYS A 14 -35.61 -16.27 69.74
N SER A 15 -36.56 -15.36 69.88
CA SER A 15 -36.43 -13.92 69.67
C SER A 15 -35.78 -13.27 70.89
N ALA A 16 -34.74 -12.48 70.69
CA ALA A 16 -34.40 -11.40 71.61
C ALA A 16 -33.70 -10.27 70.84
N ALA A 17 -34.32 -9.09 70.96
CA ALA A 17 -33.85 -7.83 70.43
C ALA A 17 -32.60 -7.35 71.18
N LEU A 18 -31.63 -6.79 70.46
CA LEU A 18 -30.72 -5.75 70.94
C LEU A 18 -30.25 -4.96 69.72
N GLY A 19 -30.55 -3.66 69.73
CA GLY A 19 -30.28 -2.75 68.63
C GLY A 19 -28.81 -2.36 68.55
N LEU A 20 -28.27 -2.42 67.33
CA LEU A 20 -27.11 -1.68 66.87
C LEU A 20 -27.36 -1.35 65.40
N GLN A 21 -27.47 -0.05 65.09
CA GLN A 21 -27.54 0.46 63.72
C GLN A 21 -26.19 0.24 63.04
N ALA A 22 -26.15 -0.72 62.10
CA ALA A 22 -25.09 -0.81 61.10
C ALA A 22 -25.65 -0.33 59.75
N PRO A 23 -24.86 0.33 58.89
CA PRO A 23 -25.33 0.75 57.58
C PRO A 23 -25.58 -0.49 56.71
N THR A 24 -26.86 -0.74 56.41
CA THR A 24 -27.33 -1.75 55.46
C THR A 24 -26.94 -1.34 54.03
N VAL A 25 -25.73 -1.72 53.61
CA VAL A 25 -25.45 -1.97 52.19
C VAL A 25 -25.84 -3.42 51.93
N PHE A 26 -27.09 -3.65 51.50
CA PHE A 26 -27.48 -4.94 50.92
C PHE A 26 -26.79 -5.07 49.55
N ALA A 27 -25.52 -5.49 49.54
CA ALA A 27 -24.94 -6.14 48.38
C ALA A 27 -25.53 -7.55 48.34
N GLN A 28 -26.68 -7.70 47.68
CA GLN A 28 -27.22 -9.02 47.37
C GLN A 28 -26.30 -9.65 46.32
N ALA A 29 -25.29 -10.39 46.80
CA ALA A 29 -24.44 -11.23 45.96
C ALA A 29 -25.29 -12.42 45.50
N CYS A 30 -25.54 -12.52 44.19
CA CYS A 30 -26.09 -13.75 43.61
C CYS A 30 -25.00 -14.82 43.61
N THR A 31 -24.95 -15.65 44.65
CA THR A 31 -24.11 -16.85 44.67
C THR A 31 -24.82 -17.96 43.89
N LEU A 32 -24.34 -18.30 42.69
CA LEU A 32 -24.79 -19.50 41.97
C LEU A 32 -24.03 -20.74 42.46
N SER A 33 -24.77 -21.74 42.94
CA SER A 33 -24.27 -23.08 43.28
C SER A 33 -24.34 -23.99 42.07
N ALA A 34 -23.35 -24.88 41.94
CA ALA A 34 -23.18 -25.83 40.85
C ALA A 34 -24.45 -26.66 40.56
N ASN A 35 -24.69 -26.88 39.27
CA ASN A 35 -25.82 -27.58 38.64
C ASN A 35 -27.15 -26.82 38.67
N ASN A 36 -27.35 -25.89 37.74
CA ASN A 36 -28.59 -25.77 36.95
C ASN A 36 -28.58 -24.59 35.98
N THR A 37 -29.31 -24.81 34.87
CA THR A 37 -29.74 -23.87 33.84
C THR A 37 -30.25 -22.55 34.43
N ILE A 38 -29.73 -21.41 33.95
CA ILE A 38 -30.33 -20.10 34.20
C ILE A 38 -31.71 -20.12 33.50
N ALA A 39 -32.79 -19.83 34.22
CA ALA A 39 -34.14 -19.66 33.66
C ALA A 39 -34.56 -18.18 33.77
N ALA A 40 -35.03 -17.64 32.63
CA ALA A 40 -35.59 -16.31 32.38
C ALA A 40 -34.78 -15.07 32.83
N THR A 41 -34.26 -14.30 31.86
CA THR A 41 -33.76 -12.91 31.95
C THR A 41 -33.27 -12.52 33.35
N SER A 42 -32.07 -12.97 33.72
CA SER A 42 -31.42 -12.48 34.93
C SER A 42 -30.85 -11.09 34.64
N THR A 43 -31.63 -10.04 34.92
CA THR A 43 -31.11 -8.67 34.96
C THR A 43 -30.35 -8.52 36.28
N CYS A 44 -29.01 -8.54 36.22
CA CYS A 44 -28.19 -8.23 37.40
C CYS A 44 -28.19 -6.70 37.59
N ASN A 45 -29.05 -6.20 38.47
CA ASN A 45 -29.17 -4.77 38.81
C ASN A 45 -28.37 -4.38 40.09
N SER A 46 -27.53 -5.26 40.65
CA SER A 46 -26.75 -4.99 41.87
C SER A 46 -25.25 -4.82 41.59
N ALA A 47 -24.58 -4.10 42.51
CA ALA A 47 -23.28 -3.45 42.28
C ALA A 47 -22.09 -4.38 41.96
N VAL A 48 -22.14 -5.66 42.31
CA VAL A 48 -21.11 -6.67 41.96
C VAL A 48 -21.78 -8.05 41.96
N THR A 49 -21.81 -8.72 40.80
CA THR A 49 -22.20 -10.13 40.72
C THR A 49 -21.03 -10.94 40.16
N THR A 50 -20.38 -11.72 41.00
CA THR A 50 -19.43 -12.75 40.56
C THR A 50 -20.22 -13.99 40.16
N MET A 51 -20.30 -14.29 38.86
CA MET A 51 -20.92 -15.52 38.40
C MET A 51 -19.83 -16.59 38.24
N GLY A 52 -19.67 -17.40 39.28
CA GLY A 52 -18.74 -18.54 39.26
C GLY A 52 -19.31 -19.69 38.45
N LEU A 53 -18.90 -19.83 37.19
CA LEU A 53 -19.11 -21.06 36.42
C LEU A 53 -17.86 -21.92 36.59
N THR A 54 -17.82 -22.80 37.59
CA THR A 54 -16.66 -23.70 37.79
C THR A 54 -16.69 -24.83 36.75
N GLY A 55 -15.60 -24.95 35.99
CA GLY A 55 -15.47 -25.87 34.86
C GLY A 55 -15.39 -27.35 35.25
N GLY A 56 -15.94 -28.19 34.36
CA GLY A 56 -15.92 -29.64 34.41
C GLY A 56 -17.12 -30.25 33.69
N GLY A 57 -17.22 -30.06 32.36
CA GLY A 57 -18.28 -30.67 31.54
C GLY A 57 -19.68 -30.05 31.64
N GLY A 58 -19.77 -28.75 31.99
CA GLY A 58 -21.04 -28.05 32.18
C GLY A 58 -21.85 -27.86 30.89
N ALA A 59 -23.14 -28.20 30.93
CA ALA A 59 -24.09 -28.03 29.84
C ALA A 59 -24.15 -26.55 29.36
N PRO A 60 -24.36 -26.31 28.05
CA PRO A 60 -24.41 -24.97 27.49
C PRO A 60 -25.54 -24.13 28.11
N ILE A 61 -25.28 -22.83 28.33
CA ILE A 61 -26.34 -21.85 28.59
C ILE A 61 -27.11 -21.70 27.28
N ALA A 62 -28.23 -22.40 27.13
CA ALA A 62 -29.02 -22.39 25.91
C ALA A 62 -30.17 -21.36 25.99
N GLY A 63 -30.23 -20.45 25.01
CA GLY A 63 -31.44 -19.67 24.71
C GLY A 63 -31.61 -18.33 25.46
N GLN A 64 -30.58 -17.83 26.15
CA GLN A 64 -30.67 -16.56 26.88
C GLN A 64 -29.54 -15.59 26.54
N SER A 65 -29.84 -14.28 26.68
CA SER A 65 -28.85 -13.20 26.63
C SER A 65 -28.36 -12.91 28.04
N LEU A 66 -27.05 -12.73 28.22
CA LEU A 66 -26.51 -12.15 29.44
C LEU A 66 -26.55 -10.63 29.30
N THR A 67 -27.39 -9.96 30.09
CA THR A 67 -27.50 -8.51 30.08
C THR A 67 -26.91 -7.89 31.34
N ALA A 68 -25.93 -7.00 31.17
CA ALA A 68 -25.34 -6.23 32.27
C ALA A 68 -25.92 -4.81 32.31
N THR A 69 -26.61 -4.47 33.41
CA THR A 69 -27.27 -3.17 33.60
C THR A 69 -26.83 -2.54 34.92
N GLY A 70 -26.07 -1.45 34.87
CA GLY A 70 -25.73 -0.65 36.05
C GLY A 70 -24.82 -1.31 37.10
N GLY A 71 -24.10 -2.37 36.73
CA GLY A 71 -23.18 -3.08 37.63
C GLY A 71 -22.09 -3.85 36.89
N THR A 72 -21.17 -4.43 37.65
CA THR A 72 -20.06 -5.24 37.13
C THR A 72 -20.41 -6.74 37.19
N VAL A 73 -20.37 -7.37 36.02
CA VAL A 73 -20.43 -8.83 35.86
C VAL A 73 -19.01 -9.34 35.68
N THR A 74 -18.55 -10.20 36.59
CA THR A 74 -17.24 -10.86 36.47
C THR A 74 -17.40 -12.34 36.18
N LEU A 75 -16.85 -12.80 35.06
CA LEU A 75 -16.76 -14.21 34.68
C LEU A 75 -15.37 -14.73 35.06
N THR A 76 -15.30 -15.58 36.09
CA THR A 76 -14.04 -16.11 36.64
C THR A 76 -13.69 -17.51 36.12
N ALA A 77 -14.55 -18.10 35.29
CA ALA A 77 -14.31 -19.41 34.71
C ALA A 77 -13.09 -19.37 33.76
N PRO A 78 -12.27 -20.44 33.70
CA PRO A 78 -11.15 -20.50 32.77
C PRO A 78 -11.61 -20.54 31.31
N ASP A 79 -12.77 -21.14 31.05
CA ASP A 79 -13.44 -21.15 29.75
C ASP A 79 -14.94 -20.89 29.94
N VAL A 80 -15.48 -19.94 29.18
CA VAL A 80 -16.91 -19.61 29.14
C VAL A 80 -17.42 -19.89 27.75
N VAL A 81 -18.44 -20.74 27.63
CA VAL A 81 -19.13 -21.00 26.36
C VAL A 81 -20.59 -20.59 26.49
N ALA A 82 -21.04 -19.66 25.65
CA ALA A 82 -22.41 -19.18 25.65
C ALA A 82 -23.08 -19.46 24.30
N TRP A 83 -24.34 -19.92 24.33
CA TRP A 83 -25.11 -20.28 23.16
C TRP A 83 -26.41 -19.50 23.12
N ARG A 84 -26.78 -18.98 21.95
CA ARG A 84 -28.09 -18.34 21.78
C ARG A 84 -28.83 -18.86 20.57
N ASN A 85 -29.92 -19.58 20.85
CA ASN A 85 -31.00 -19.88 19.91
C ASN A 85 -32.14 -18.88 20.17
N GLY A 86 -32.50 -18.03 19.21
CA GLY A 86 -33.68 -17.14 19.32
C GLY A 86 -33.60 -15.82 18.53
N GLY A 87 -34.71 -15.40 17.92
CA GLY A 87 -34.79 -14.33 16.89
C GLY A 87 -34.86 -12.87 17.39
N ALA A 88 -34.36 -12.57 18.58
CA ALA A 88 -34.34 -11.19 19.09
C ALA A 88 -33.02 -10.47 18.74
N SER A 89 -33.08 -9.16 18.47
CA SER A 89 -31.98 -8.30 18.00
C SER A 89 -30.85 -8.03 19.01
N ASN A 90 -30.93 -8.61 20.20
CA ASN A 90 -29.93 -8.44 21.27
C ASN A 90 -28.74 -9.39 21.07
N GLY A 91 -27.61 -9.09 21.71
CA GLY A 91 -26.41 -9.94 21.65
C GLY A 91 -26.50 -11.21 22.51
N VAL A 92 -25.65 -12.24 22.27
CA VAL A 92 -25.41 -13.32 23.25
C VAL A 92 -25.02 -12.68 24.58
N PHE A 93 -24.08 -11.74 24.53
CA PHE A 93 -23.84 -10.76 25.59
C PHE A 93 -24.34 -9.38 25.14
N ASP A 94 -25.17 -8.74 25.96
CA ASP A 94 -25.72 -7.40 25.71
C ASP A 94 -25.39 -6.49 26.90
N LEU A 95 -24.42 -5.59 26.72
CA LEU A 95 -24.09 -4.60 27.74
C LEU A 95 -24.88 -3.31 27.47
N THR A 96 -25.51 -2.80 28.52
CA THR A 96 -26.09 -1.46 28.53
C THR A 96 -25.00 -0.40 28.73
N THR A 97 -25.34 0.88 28.58
CA THR A 97 -24.41 2.00 28.69
C THR A 97 -23.71 2.15 30.03
N THR A 98 -24.26 1.57 31.09
CA THR A 98 -23.69 1.60 32.45
C THR A 98 -23.20 0.23 32.91
N GLY A 99 -23.36 -0.81 32.09
CA GLY A 99 -22.91 -2.16 32.43
C GLY A 99 -21.40 -2.31 32.27
N THR A 100 -20.79 -3.09 33.17
CA THR A 100 -19.40 -3.53 33.05
C THR A 100 -19.34 -5.06 32.97
N LEU A 101 -18.58 -5.62 32.04
CA LEU A 101 -18.27 -7.04 31.93
C LEU A 101 -16.76 -7.23 32.04
N GLN A 102 -16.31 -8.14 32.89
CA GLN A 102 -14.93 -8.59 32.93
C GLN A 102 -14.88 -10.12 32.83
N ALA A 103 -14.15 -10.65 31.85
CA ALA A 103 -13.95 -12.08 31.67
C ALA A 103 -12.47 -12.44 31.90
N GLN A 104 -12.21 -13.32 32.86
CA GLN A 104 -10.84 -13.74 33.22
C GLN A 104 -10.31 -14.88 32.35
N GLY A 105 -11.21 -15.72 31.82
CA GLY A 105 -10.88 -16.86 30.96
C GLY A 105 -11.22 -16.65 29.49
N ASN A 106 -11.03 -17.71 28.69
CA ASN A 106 -11.42 -17.72 27.28
C ASN A 106 -12.94 -17.60 27.17
N VAL A 107 -13.44 -16.83 26.22
CA VAL A 107 -14.87 -16.68 25.95
C VAL A 107 -15.19 -17.13 24.54
N THR A 108 -16.11 -18.07 24.39
CA THR A 108 -16.63 -18.54 23.11
C THR A 108 -18.12 -18.30 23.02
N LEU A 109 -18.55 -17.51 22.03
CA LEU A 109 -19.94 -17.17 21.78
C LEU A 109 -20.42 -17.87 20.52
N HIS A 110 -21.41 -18.75 20.65
CA HIS A 110 -22.10 -19.37 19.52
C HIS A 110 -23.44 -18.66 19.30
N ASP A 111 -23.51 -17.89 18.23
CA ASP A 111 -24.73 -17.24 17.79
C ASP A 111 -25.45 -18.12 16.77
N SER A 112 -26.16 -19.15 17.24
CA SER A 112 -26.77 -20.16 16.36
C SER A 112 -27.94 -19.64 15.52
N ASN A 113 -28.43 -18.44 15.84
CA ASN A 113 -29.40 -17.77 14.99
C ASN A 113 -28.68 -16.99 13.91
N GLY A 114 -28.68 -17.54 12.71
CA GLY A 114 -28.07 -16.87 11.57
C GLY A 114 -28.69 -15.51 11.23
N ASN A 115 -29.76 -15.03 11.90
CA ASN A 115 -30.53 -13.82 11.58
C ASN A 115 -30.63 -12.81 12.74
N ASN A 116 -30.11 -11.59 12.51
CA ASN A 116 -30.24 -10.36 13.32
C ASN A 116 -29.76 -10.37 14.78
N THR A 117 -29.24 -11.47 15.28
CA THR A 117 -28.58 -11.54 16.58
C THR A 117 -27.15 -11.02 16.49
N ARG A 118 -26.59 -10.57 17.61
CA ARG A 118 -25.16 -10.22 17.73
C ARG A 118 -24.48 -11.27 18.61
N GLY A 119 -23.20 -11.55 18.39
CA GLY A 119 -22.44 -12.32 19.38
C GLY A 119 -22.25 -11.48 20.63
N LEU A 120 -21.53 -10.37 20.49
CA LEU A 120 -21.35 -9.35 21.53
C LEU A 120 -22.00 -8.05 21.07
N PHE A 121 -22.86 -7.46 21.91
CA PHE A 121 -23.35 -6.10 21.75
C PHE A 121 -22.94 -5.26 22.95
N ASN A 122 -21.96 -4.37 22.78
CA ASN A 122 -21.41 -3.58 23.87
C ASN A 122 -21.79 -2.10 23.76
N ARG A 123 -22.47 -1.57 24.77
CA ARG A 123 -22.72 -0.12 24.95
C ARG A 123 -22.01 0.45 26.18
N GLY A 124 -21.40 -0.39 27.02
CA GLY A 124 -20.76 -0.05 28.29
C GLY A 124 -19.27 -0.38 28.27
N THR A 125 -18.76 -0.96 29.36
CA THR A 125 -17.35 -1.36 29.47
C THR A 125 -17.21 -2.88 29.45
N ALA A 126 -16.45 -3.42 28.51
CA ALA A 126 -16.16 -4.85 28.43
C ALA A 126 -14.64 -5.07 28.41
N GLU A 127 -14.14 -5.93 29.29
CA GLU A 127 -12.74 -6.36 29.33
C GLU A 127 -12.64 -7.89 29.29
N PHE A 128 -11.90 -8.41 28.31
CA PHE A 128 -11.59 -9.82 28.17
C PHE A 128 -10.09 -10.01 28.37
N LEU A 129 -9.69 -10.65 29.48
CA LEU A 129 -8.28 -10.85 29.82
C LEU A 129 -7.60 -11.95 28.98
N GLN A 130 -8.38 -12.75 28.25
CA GLN A 130 -7.92 -13.85 27.40
C GLN A 130 -8.61 -13.78 26.02
N ASN A 131 -8.72 -14.92 25.34
CA ASN A 131 -9.26 -15.00 23.98
C ASN A 131 -10.77 -14.77 23.93
N LEU A 132 -11.23 -14.09 22.88
CA LEU A 132 -12.64 -13.92 22.54
C LEU A 132 -12.93 -14.54 21.18
N THR A 133 -13.75 -15.58 21.14
CA THR A 133 -14.16 -16.25 19.90
C THR A 133 -15.66 -16.11 19.69
N VAL A 134 -16.07 -15.71 18.49
CA VAL A 134 -17.48 -15.58 18.10
C VAL A 134 -17.74 -16.37 16.82
N TYR A 135 -18.62 -17.36 16.92
CA TYR A 135 -19.06 -18.19 15.81
C TYR A 135 -20.46 -17.77 15.35
N LYS A 136 -20.57 -17.46 14.06
CA LYS A 136 -21.81 -17.17 13.32
C LYS A 136 -22.04 -18.29 12.30
N PRO A 137 -22.91 -19.27 12.56
CA PRO A 137 -23.21 -20.32 11.61
C PRO A 137 -24.09 -19.81 10.46
N THR A 138 -24.17 -20.64 9.43
CA THR A 138 -25.10 -20.43 8.32
C THR A 138 -26.52 -20.63 8.86
N PRO A 139 -27.47 -19.73 8.61
CA PRO A 139 -28.87 -20.09 8.78
C PRO A 139 -29.21 -21.27 7.86
N THR A 140 -29.77 -22.34 8.41
CA THR A 140 -30.34 -23.43 7.61
C THR A 140 -31.45 -22.85 6.72
N GLN A 141 -31.26 -22.97 5.40
CA GLN A 141 -31.88 -22.17 4.33
C GLN A 141 -33.40 -22.27 4.14
N THR A 142 -34.17 -22.87 5.04
CA THR A 142 -35.50 -23.40 4.68
C THR A 142 -36.68 -22.42 4.72
N SER A 143 -36.56 -21.15 5.15
CA SER A 143 -37.79 -20.32 5.27
C SER A 143 -37.74 -18.78 5.17
N MET A 144 -36.64 -18.10 4.80
CA MET A 144 -36.59 -16.62 4.94
C MET A 144 -36.35 -15.85 3.64
N ALA A 145 -37.44 -15.43 3.01
CA ALA A 145 -37.46 -14.62 1.79
C ALA A 145 -37.59 -13.09 2.02
N SER A 146 -37.66 -12.57 3.26
CA SER A 146 -37.95 -11.14 3.48
C SER A 146 -37.27 -10.44 4.65
N GLU A 147 -36.42 -11.10 5.44
CA GLU A 147 -35.82 -10.46 6.62
C GLU A 147 -34.36 -10.03 6.35
N PHE A 148 -34.18 -8.70 6.28
CA PHE A 148 -32.88 -8.04 6.22
C PHE A 148 -32.07 -8.36 7.49
N ASN A 149 -30.90 -8.95 7.29
CA ASN A 149 -30.00 -9.37 8.34
C ASN A 149 -28.77 -8.44 8.38
N ASN A 150 -28.65 -7.68 9.47
CA ASN A 150 -27.76 -6.51 9.55
C ASN A 150 -26.87 -6.51 10.80
N ALA A 151 -26.73 -7.65 11.48
CA ALA A 151 -26.08 -7.70 12.80
C ALA A 151 -24.65 -8.25 12.73
N ALA A 152 -23.72 -7.53 13.36
CA ALA A 152 -22.31 -7.92 13.44
C ALA A 152 -22.10 -9.09 14.41
N ALA A 153 -20.97 -9.81 14.30
CA ALA A 153 -20.56 -10.78 15.31
C ALA A 153 -20.16 -10.08 16.61
N ILE A 154 -19.39 -9.01 16.50
CA ILE A 154 -19.09 -8.10 17.60
C ILE A 154 -19.56 -6.71 17.19
N GLU A 155 -20.42 -6.09 17.99
CA GLU A 155 -20.83 -4.71 17.80
C GLU A 155 -20.49 -3.87 19.03
N GLN A 156 -19.52 -2.97 18.85
CA GLN A 156 -19.19 -1.91 19.78
C GLN A 156 -20.01 -0.67 19.44
N ALA A 157 -21.08 -0.41 20.20
CA ALA A 157 -21.94 0.74 19.97
C ALA A 157 -21.51 1.99 20.75
N ALA A 158 -21.02 1.82 21.98
CA ALA A 158 -20.55 2.92 22.84
C ALA A 158 -19.69 2.36 24.00
N GLY A 159 -19.03 3.24 24.74
CA GLY A 159 -18.21 2.87 25.90
C GLY A 159 -16.82 2.33 25.51
N SER A 160 -16.34 1.30 26.21
CA SER A 160 -15.02 0.70 25.97
C SER A 160 -15.07 -0.82 25.81
N LEU A 161 -14.31 -1.35 24.85
CA LEU A 161 -14.03 -2.78 24.69
C LEU A 161 -12.51 -2.97 24.75
N THR A 162 -12.04 -3.86 25.60
CA THR A 162 -10.63 -4.29 25.63
C THR A 162 -10.54 -5.81 25.58
N VAL A 163 -9.74 -6.33 24.65
CA VAL A 163 -9.43 -7.77 24.56
C VAL A 163 -7.92 -7.93 24.62
N HIS A 164 -7.42 -8.61 25.67
CA HIS A 164 -5.99 -8.82 25.87
C HIS A 164 -5.45 -9.99 25.04
N GLY A 165 -6.26 -11.03 24.82
CA GLY A 165 -5.92 -12.19 23.99
C GLY A 165 -6.33 -12.05 22.52
N THR A 166 -6.36 -13.16 21.81
CA THR A 166 -6.78 -13.21 20.40
C THR A 166 -8.30 -13.06 20.28
N THR A 167 -8.74 -12.21 19.35
CA THR A 167 -10.14 -12.11 18.92
C THR A 167 -10.34 -12.88 17.62
N THR A 168 -11.23 -13.87 17.63
CA THR A 168 -11.58 -14.64 16.44
C THR A 168 -13.06 -14.48 16.13
N VAL A 169 -13.38 -14.02 14.93
CA VAL A 169 -14.74 -14.01 14.38
C VAL A 169 -14.77 -14.95 13.18
N ARG A 170 -15.65 -15.95 13.23
CA ARG A 170 -15.87 -16.86 12.12
C ARG A 170 -17.32 -16.82 11.71
N SER A 171 -17.58 -16.48 10.45
CA SER A 171 -18.88 -16.63 9.83
C SER A 171 -18.80 -17.66 8.71
N ASP A 172 -19.40 -18.82 8.94
CA ASP A 172 -19.57 -19.85 7.91
C ASP A 172 -20.96 -19.65 7.33
N ALA A 173 -21.13 -18.87 6.25
CA ALA A 173 -22.42 -18.76 5.57
C ALA A 173 -22.38 -19.59 4.26
N ALA A 174 -23.10 -20.71 4.21
CA ALA A 174 -23.31 -21.48 3.00
C ALA A 174 -24.16 -20.67 2.02
N ALA A 175 -23.51 -20.25 0.93
CA ALA A 175 -24.02 -19.50 -0.20
C ALA A 175 -24.66 -18.13 0.14
N PRO A 176 -24.22 -17.05 -0.54
CA PRO A 176 -24.80 -15.74 -0.32
C PRO A 176 -26.26 -15.69 -0.79
N SER A 177 -27.17 -15.21 0.07
CA SER A 177 -28.52 -14.85 -0.36
C SER A 177 -28.45 -13.58 -1.20
N ASN A 178 -29.08 -13.58 -2.37
CA ASN A 178 -29.24 -12.43 -3.28
C ASN A 178 -29.90 -11.19 -2.63
N ALA A 179 -30.51 -11.33 -1.45
CA ALA A 179 -31.07 -10.24 -0.67
C ALA A 179 -30.02 -9.63 0.28
N ASN A 180 -29.57 -8.41 -0.04
CA ASN A 180 -29.02 -7.30 0.77
C ASN A 180 -28.44 -7.51 2.20
N ASN A 181 -27.96 -8.69 2.57
CA ASN A 181 -27.46 -8.94 3.92
C ASN A 181 -26.08 -8.33 4.17
N THR A 182 -26.08 -7.28 4.99
CA THR A 182 -24.93 -6.65 5.65
C THR A 182 -24.57 -7.45 6.89
N ARG A 183 -23.98 -8.62 6.71
CA ARG A 183 -23.24 -9.21 7.82
C ARG A 183 -21.91 -8.47 7.91
N ASP A 184 -21.59 -7.99 9.10
CA ASP A 184 -20.28 -7.46 9.44
C ASP A 184 -19.58 -8.45 10.39
N GLY A 185 -18.27 -8.65 10.28
CA GLY A 185 -17.54 -9.44 11.26
C GLY A 185 -17.51 -8.70 12.60
N ILE A 186 -16.82 -7.55 12.61
CA ILE A 186 -16.77 -6.62 13.74
C ILE A 186 -17.31 -5.27 13.26
N ARG A 187 -18.17 -4.65 14.06
CA ARG A 187 -18.73 -3.31 13.82
C ARG A 187 -18.45 -2.38 15.00
N HIS A 188 -17.89 -1.22 14.72
CA HIS A 188 -17.60 -0.15 15.68
C HIS A 188 -18.40 1.10 15.31
N ASN A 189 -19.44 1.39 16.08
CA ASN A 189 -20.27 2.59 15.91
C ASN A 189 -19.85 3.73 16.87
N GLY A 190 -19.04 3.49 17.90
CA GLY A 190 -18.76 4.50 18.94
C GLY A 190 -17.80 4.04 20.02
N GLY A 191 -17.18 5.01 20.72
CA GLY A 191 -16.33 4.75 21.89
C GLY A 191 -14.93 4.23 21.55
N THR A 192 -14.35 3.40 22.41
CA THR A 192 -12.98 2.88 22.27
C THR A 192 -12.95 1.36 22.21
N SER A 193 -12.34 0.80 21.16
CA SER A 193 -12.00 -0.63 21.08
C SER A 193 -10.49 -0.81 21.10
N ASN A 194 -9.97 -1.63 22.01
CA ASN A 194 -8.55 -1.94 22.13
C ASN A 194 -8.34 -3.46 22.09
N TYR A 195 -7.78 -3.97 21.00
CA TYR A 195 -7.44 -5.37 20.83
C TYR A 195 -5.93 -5.52 20.98
N ARG A 196 -5.46 -6.02 22.12
CA ARG A 196 -4.01 -6.15 22.37
C ARG A 196 -3.41 -7.40 21.73
N GLY A 197 -4.23 -8.41 21.45
CA GLY A 197 -3.83 -9.61 20.70
C GLY A 197 -4.26 -9.54 19.24
N ASP A 198 -4.06 -10.65 18.53
CA ASP A 198 -4.44 -10.78 17.12
C ASP A 198 -5.95 -10.72 16.93
N VAL A 199 -6.40 -10.11 15.84
CA VAL A 199 -7.79 -10.10 15.39
C VAL A 199 -7.89 -10.88 14.09
N THR A 200 -8.60 -12.00 14.09
CA THR A 200 -8.86 -12.82 12.91
C THR A 200 -10.34 -12.84 12.59
N ILE A 201 -10.70 -12.45 11.37
CA ILE A 201 -12.06 -12.44 10.85
C ILE A 201 -12.09 -13.29 9.59
N THR A 202 -12.74 -14.45 9.66
CA THR A 202 -12.96 -15.32 8.49
C THR A 202 -14.43 -15.27 8.11
N SER A 203 -14.72 -14.81 6.90
CA SER A 203 -16.06 -14.81 6.34
C SER A 203 -16.13 -15.66 5.07
N LEU A 204 -16.79 -16.81 5.18
CA LEU A 204 -17.18 -17.63 4.05
C LEU A 204 -18.59 -17.22 3.62
N GLY A 205 -18.73 -16.57 2.46
CA GLY A 205 -19.99 -16.57 1.68
C GLY A 205 -21.11 -15.58 2.01
N GLY A 206 -20.97 -14.58 2.89
CA GLY A 206 -22.11 -13.69 3.17
C GLY A 206 -21.87 -12.34 3.84
N THR A 207 -20.63 -11.96 4.10
CA THR A 207 -20.29 -10.72 4.82
C THR A 207 -19.90 -9.63 3.82
N ARG A 208 -20.50 -8.44 3.94
CA ARG A 208 -20.13 -7.27 3.13
C ARG A 208 -18.86 -6.65 3.67
N ILE A 209 -18.70 -6.61 5.00
CA ILE A 209 -17.59 -5.93 5.66
C ILE A 209 -16.97 -6.77 6.77
N GLY A 210 -15.66 -6.99 6.75
CA GLY A 210 -14.98 -7.79 7.78
C GLY A 210 -14.92 -6.99 9.07
N PHE A 211 -14.31 -5.81 8.99
CA PHE A 211 -14.26 -4.83 10.05
C PHE A 211 -14.88 -3.51 9.59
N TYR A 212 -15.92 -3.03 10.27
CA TYR A 212 -16.65 -1.81 9.90
C TYR A 212 -16.60 -0.76 11.01
N GLN A 213 -15.95 0.37 10.77
CA GLN A 213 -16.00 1.55 11.62
C GLN A 213 -16.99 2.59 11.07
N ALA A 214 -18.22 2.54 11.58
CA ALA A 214 -19.35 3.33 11.10
C ALA A 214 -19.50 4.67 11.82
N GLY A 215 -19.08 4.76 13.08
CA GLY A 215 -19.23 5.96 13.90
C GLY A 215 -17.94 6.37 14.62
N GLY A 216 -18.04 7.43 15.43
CA GLY A 216 -16.92 8.11 16.05
C GLY A 216 -16.06 7.22 16.99
N GLY A 217 -14.90 7.74 17.40
CA GLY A 217 -14.05 7.10 18.40
C GLY A 217 -12.79 6.41 17.85
N THR A 218 -12.23 5.51 18.66
CA THR A 218 -10.88 4.98 18.46
C THR A 218 -10.88 3.46 18.43
N VAL A 219 -10.23 2.87 17.43
CA VAL A 219 -9.92 1.45 17.36
C VAL A 219 -8.39 1.29 17.34
N SER A 220 -7.86 0.51 18.27
CA SER A 220 -6.45 0.06 18.27
C SER A 220 -6.41 -1.46 18.20
N ILE A 221 -5.54 -1.98 17.35
CA ILE A 221 -5.18 -3.40 17.28
C ILE A 221 -3.67 -3.50 17.42
N ASP A 222 -3.19 -3.99 18.56
CA ASP A 222 -1.76 -4.06 18.84
C ASP A 222 -1.13 -5.28 18.13
N GLY A 223 -1.88 -6.38 18.05
CA GLY A 223 -1.52 -7.62 17.34
C GLY A 223 -1.79 -7.60 15.84
N ALA A 224 -1.75 -8.77 15.21
CA ALA A 224 -2.02 -8.91 13.78
C ALA A 224 -3.51 -8.76 13.46
N LEU A 225 -3.86 -8.11 12.34
CA LEU A 225 -5.22 -8.09 11.80
C LEU A 225 -5.30 -8.97 10.56
N ASN A 226 -5.99 -10.11 10.65
CA ASN A 226 -6.23 -11.02 9.54
C ASN A 226 -7.71 -10.97 9.16
N VAL A 227 -8.05 -10.47 7.98
CA VAL A 227 -9.41 -10.50 7.46
C VAL A 227 -9.41 -11.28 6.15
N GLU A 228 -10.07 -12.43 6.17
CA GLU A 228 -10.27 -13.27 4.99
C GLU A 228 -11.75 -13.24 4.60
N GLN A 229 -12.04 -12.65 3.44
CA GLN A 229 -13.38 -12.61 2.87
C GLN A 229 -13.44 -13.44 1.59
N GLN A 230 -14.20 -14.53 1.66
CA GLN A 230 -14.56 -15.35 0.51
C GLN A 230 -16.01 -15.06 0.12
N ALA A 231 -16.28 -13.88 -0.46
CA ALA A 231 -17.61 -13.59 -1.00
C ALA A 231 -17.63 -13.92 -2.50
N THR A 232 -18.45 -14.90 -2.91
CA THR A 232 -18.64 -15.27 -4.32
C THR A 232 -19.72 -14.45 -5.03
N MET A 233 -20.13 -13.30 -4.47
CA MET A 233 -21.27 -12.55 -5.00
C MET A 233 -20.94 -11.69 -6.22
N TYR A 234 -21.72 -11.92 -7.28
CA TYR A 234 -22.04 -10.96 -8.34
C TYR A 234 -22.94 -9.85 -7.77
N ALA A 235 -22.38 -8.81 -7.18
CA ALA A 235 -23.16 -7.74 -6.55
C ALA A 235 -23.57 -6.66 -7.56
N ARG A 236 -24.87 -6.53 -7.89
CA ARG A 236 -25.45 -5.48 -8.77
C ARG A 236 -25.19 -4.02 -8.35
N THR A 237 -24.63 -3.76 -7.17
CA THR A 237 -24.35 -2.40 -6.65
C THR A 237 -22.96 -2.37 -6.01
N ALA A 238 -22.01 -1.76 -6.72
CA ALA A 238 -20.57 -2.02 -6.63
C ALA A 238 -19.73 -1.36 -5.50
N PRO A 239 -20.17 -0.47 -4.58
CA PRO A 239 -19.24 0.10 -3.59
C PRO A 239 -19.26 -0.54 -2.19
N LEU A 240 -20.06 -1.57 -1.91
CA LEU A 240 -20.38 -1.95 -0.52
C LEU A 240 -19.51 -3.07 0.10
N HIS A 241 -18.52 -3.61 -0.61
CA HIS A 241 -17.76 -4.79 -0.18
C HIS A 241 -16.31 -4.41 0.14
N ALA A 242 -15.91 -4.57 1.42
CA ALA A 242 -14.54 -4.31 1.86
C ALA A 242 -14.12 -5.23 3.02
N ALA A 243 -12.87 -5.68 3.08
CA ALA A 243 -12.39 -6.36 4.29
C ALA A 243 -12.36 -5.40 5.49
N VAL A 244 -11.97 -4.14 5.28
CA VAL A 244 -12.08 -3.06 6.26
C VAL A 244 -12.80 -1.86 5.64
N ARG A 245 -13.79 -1.29 6.34
CA ARG A 245 -14.47 -0.05 5.95
C ARG A 245 -14.46 0.96 7.09
N GLN A 246 -14.09 2.21 6.79
CA GLN A 246 -14.12 3.32 7.74
C GLN A 246 -14.86 4.51 7.13
N GLU A 247 -15.95 4.94 7.75
CA GLU A 247 -16.81 6.03 7.25
C GLU A 247 -16.87 7.27 8.13
N ALA A 248 -16.61 7.09 9.43
CA ALA A 248 -16.79 8.15 10.40
C ALA A 248 -15.69 9.22 10.33
N VAL A 249 -16.13 10.48 10.21
CA VAL A 249 -15.27 11.66 10.29
C VAL A 249 -14.69 11.77 11.71
N ALA A 250 -13.39 12.10 11.81
CA ALA A 250 -12.65 12.26 13.08
C ALA A 250 -12.52 10.97 13.92
N THR A 251 -12.10 9.89 13.28
CA THR A 251 -11.79 8.62 13.96
C THR A 251 -10.35 8.18 13.78
N SER A 252 -9.82 7.41 14.72
CA SER A 252 -8.52 6.76 14.56
C SER A 252 -8.71 5.25 14.45
N PHE A 253 -8.21 4.66 13.37
CA PHE A 253 -8.07 3.22 13.20
C PHE A 253 -6.58 2.90 13.09
N ALA A 254 -6.02 2.29 14.13
CA ALA A 254 -4.60 1.97 14.18
C ALA A 254 -4.41 0.47 14.32
N VAL A 255 -3.54 -0.09 13.47
CA VAL A 255 -3.04 -1.45 13.61
C VAL A 255 -1.52 -1.36 13.70
N THR A 256 -0.93 -1.86 14.78
CA THR A 256 0.53 -1.87 14.95
C THR A 256 1.17 -3.18 14.51
N GLY A 257 0.44 -4.29 14.60
CA GLY A 257 0.90 -5.59 14.12
C GLY A 257 0.70 -5.78 12.61
N PRO A 258 1.20 -6.91 12.06
CA PRO A 258 1.03 -7.24 10.65
C PRO A 258 -0.45 -7.28 10.26
N THR A 259 -0.81 -6.63 9.16
CA THR A 259 -2.20 -6.63 8.65
C THR A 259 -2.28 -7.45 7.37
N ARG A 260 -3.08 -8.51 7.35
CA ARG A 260 -3.42 -9.25 6.13
C ARG A 260 -4.90 -9.08 5.82
N LEU A 261 -5.21 -8.34 4.75
CA LEU A 261 -6.58 -8.25 4.23
C LEU A 261 -6.63 -9.00 2.91
N THR A 262 -7.47 -10.02 2.81
CA THR A 262 -7.65 -10.81 1.59
C THR A 262 -9.12 -10.84 1.22
N THR A 263 -9.45 -10.27 0.06
CA THR A 263 -10.79 -10.35 -0.53
C THR A 263 -10.71 -11.16 -1.81
N LEU A 264 -11.50 -12.24 -1.91
CA LEU A 264 -11.66 -13.05 -3.14
C LEU A 264 -12.83 -12.57 -4.01
N ALA A 265 -13.49 -11.48 -3.62
CA ALA A 265 -14.71 -10.96 -4.22
C ALA A 265 -14.44 -9.75 -5.11
N ASN A 266 -15.40 -9.43 -5.99
CA ASN A 266 -15.46 -8.14 -6.69
C ASN A 266 -15.73 -7.02 -5.66
N GLY A 267 -14.67 -6.48 -5.08
CA GLY A 267 -14.69 -5.52 -3.98
C GLY A 267 -13.28 -5.10 -3.61
N GLY A 268 -13.14 -4.07 -2.78
CA GLY A 268 -11.82 -3.63 -2.34
C GLY A 268 -11.34 -4.33 -1.08
N ALA A 269 -10.02 -4.36 -0.82
CA ALA A 269 -9.51 -4.89 0.45
C ALA A 269 -9.75 -3.88 1.59
N ALA A 270 -9.57 -2.58 1.33
CA ALA A 270 -9.87 -1.52 2.27
C ALA A 270 -10.65 -0.36 1.60
N LEU A 271 -11.67 0.16 2.27
CA LEU A 271 -12.39 1.38 1.92
C LEU A 271 -12.28 2.39 3.06
N ILE A 272 -11.61 3.51 2.82
CA ILE A 272 -11.31 4.53 3.83
C ILE A 272 -11.88 5.85 3.34
N ALA A 273 -12.97 6.31 3.95
CA ALA A 273 -13.69 7.48 3.43
C ALA A 273 -13.17 8.80 4.00
N SER A 274 -12.70 8.87 5.25
CA SER A 274 -12.66 10.16 5.97
C SER A 274 -11.68 10.25 7.16
N SER A 275 -10.66 9.39 7.26
CA SER A 275 -9.79 9.34 8.45
C SER A 275 -8.39 8.79 8.18
N VAL A 276 -7.54 8.79 9.23
CA VAL A 276 -6.15 8.32 9.18
C VAL A 276 -6.10 6.79 9.30
N MET A 277 -5.53 6.10 8.31
CA MET A 277 -5.12 4.70 8.41
C MET A 277 -3.60 4.60 8.32
N ARG A 278 -2.98 3.90 9.27
CA ARG A 278 -1.55 3.57 9.21
C ARG A 278 -1.40 2.07 9.05
N LEU A 279 -0.75 1.65 7.97
CA LEU A 279 -0.42 0.25 7.69
C LEU A 279 1.04 0.01 8.06
N ASN A 280 1.28 -0.71 9.16
CA ASN A 280 2.60 -0.96 9.72
C ASN A 280 3.04 -2.43 9.60
N GLY A 281 4.32 -2.70 9.84
CA GLY A 281 4.77 -4.03 10.27
C GLY A 281 4.66 -5.15 9.23
N GLY A 282 4.91 -4.86 7.94
CA GLY A 282 4.83 -5.87 6.88
C GLY A 282 3.40 -6.24 6.49
N ALA A 283 2.47 -5.30 6.66
CA ALA A 283 1.09 -5.44 6.21
C ALA A 283 1.01 -5.83 4.72
N THR A 284 0.18 -6.80 4.39
CA THR A 284 -0.13 -7.21 3.02
C THR A 284 -1.62 -7.06 2.77
N LEU A 285 -2.00 -6.11 1.93
CA LEU A 285 -3.39 -5.98 1.47
C LEU A 285 -3.47 -6.55 0.06
N THR A 286 -4.30 -7.57 -0.11
CA THR A 286 -4.51 -8.23 -1.39
C THR A 286 -5.98 -8.16 -1.77
N ALA A 287 -6.29 -7.48 -2.87
CA ALA A 287 -7.59 -7.59 -3.53
C ALA A 287 -7.46 -8.51 -4.75
N ASN A 288 -8.12 -9.67 -4.68
CA ASN A 288 -8.25 -10.60 -5.80
C ASN A 288 -9.67 -10.44 -6.37
N GLY A 289 -9.81 -9.80 -7.53
CA GLY A 289 -11.12 -9.57 -8.14
C GLY A 289 -11.13 -9.79 -9.64
N ALA A 290 -12.12 -10.53 -10.14
CA ALA A 290 -12.47 -10.51 -11.56
C ALA A 290 -13.22 -9.19 -11.87
N PRO A 291 -13.19 -8.69 -13.13
CA PRO A 291 -14.03 -7.56 -13.49
C PRO A 291 -15.51 -7.87 -13.21
N TYR A 292 -16.26 -6.82 -12.88
CA TYR A 292 -17.71 -6.84 -12.75
C TYR A 292 -18.33 -7.28 -14.09
N ILE A 293 -18.91 -8.48 -14.15
CA ILE A 293 -19.66 -8.97 -15.32
C ILE A 293 -21.15 -8.89 -14.98
N ASP A 294 -21.89 -8.07 -15.73
CA ASP A 294 -23.37 -8.06 -15.97
C ASP A 294 -24.15 -6.81 -15.47
N PRO A 295 -25.07 -6.19 -16.26
CA PRO A 295 -25.64 -6.62 -17.55
C PRO A 295 -25.16 -5.80 -18.75
N PRO A 296 -25.68 -6.04 -19.99
CA PRO A 296 -24.91 -6.21 -21.23
C PRO A 296 -23.88 -5.10 -21.46
N PRO A 297 -22.73 -5.42 -22.07
CA PRO A 297 -21.54 -4.58 -22.03
C PRO A 297 -21.85 -3.16 -22.52
N PRO A 298 -21.75 -2.13 -21.66
CA PRO A 298 -21.00 -0.98 -22.11
C PRO A 298 -19.55 -1.46 -22.33
N ALA A 299 -18.95 -1.04 -23.44
CA ALA A 299 -17.56 -1.34 -23.75
C ALA A 299 -16.67 -0.87 -22.58
N SER A 300 -16.03 -1.82 -21.89
CA SER A 300 -15.12 -1.63 -20.75
C SER A 300 -15.72 -1.00 -19.47
N PRO A 301 -15.52 -1.59 -18.27
CA PRO A 301 -15.99 -0.99 -17.03
C PRO A 301 -15.25 0.32 -16.74
N THR A 302 -16.00 1.31 -16.26
CA THR A 302 -15.43 2.59 -15.79
C THR A 302 -14.50 2.36 -14.61
N LEU A 303 -13.52 3.24 -14.39
CA LEU A 303 -12.57 3.15 -13.27
C LEU A 303 -13.27 2.95 -11.92
N THR A 304 -14.41 3.60 -11.69
CA THR A 304 -15.23 3.47 -10.49
C THR A 304 -15.71 2.04 -10.19
N GLN A 305 -15.88 1.22 -11.24
CA GLN A 305 -16.45 -0.13 -11.16
C GLN A 305 -15.40 -1.25 -11.02
N ARG A 306 -14.10 -0.93 -11.15
CA ARG A 306 -13.00 -1.90 -11.07
C ARG A 306 -12.67 -2.27 -9.61
N ALA A 307 -12.21 -3.50 -9.36
CA ALA A 307 -11.79 -3.91 -8.01
C ALA A 307 -10.54 -3.12 -7.58
N ALA A 308 -10.50 -2.64 -6.33
CA ALA A 308 -9.41 -1.80 -5.85
C ALA A 308 -8.88 -2.24 -4.48
N ALA A 309 -7.59 -2.53 -4.32
CA ALA A 309 -7.04 -2.96 -3.03
C ALA A 309 -7.30 -1.92 -1.93
N VAL A 310 -7.11 -0.64 -2.24
CA VAL A 310 -7.47 0.47 -1.36
C VAL A 310 -8.31 1.51 -2.10
N ARG A 311 -9.43 1.92 -1.52
CA ARG A 311 -10.24 3.06 -1.99
C ARG A 311 -10.21 4.19 -0.96
N LEU A 312 -9.78 5.37 -1.40
CA LEU A 312 -9.61 6.55 -0.57
C LEU A 312 -10.66 7.61 -0.95
N GLY A 313 -11.52 7.93 0.01
CA GLY A 313 -12.51 9.00 -0.10
C GLY A 313 -11.92 10.40 0.17
N PRO A 314 -12.74 11.45 0.00
CA PRO A 314 -12.32 12.82 0.26
C PRO A 314 -11.92 12.99 1.74
N ALA A 315 -10.68 13.44 1.98
CA ALA A 315 -10.05 13.60 3.30
C ALA A 315 -9.52 12.34 3.99
N ALA A 316 -9.36 11.21 3.28
CA ALA A 316 -8.58 10.08 3.81
C ALA A 316 -7.08 10.44 3.91
N ASP A 317 -6.39 9.95 4.95
CA ASP A 317 -4.94 10.09 5.07
C ASP A 317 -4.34 8.70 5.34
N VAL A 318 -3.57 8.18 4.39
CA VAL A 318 -3.03 6.82 4.46
C VAL A 318 -1.51 6.85 4.40
N ALA A 319 -0.90 6.20 5.38
CA ALA A 319 0.53 5.94 5.41
C ALA A 319 0.76 4.43 5.24
N ILE A 320 1.57 4.07 4.25
CA ILE A 320 2.04 2.70 4.00
C ILE A 320 3.48 2.62 4.52
N ASP A 321 3.67 2.08 5.72
CA ASP A 321 4.99 1.92 6.31
C ASP A 321 5.65 0.62 5.84
N ALA A 322 6.97 0.64 5.66
CA ALA A 322 7.69 -0.52 5.16
C ALA A 322 7.77 -1.66 6.21
N PRO A 323 7.82 -2.93 5.79
CA PRO A 323 7.82 -3.44 4.41
C PRO A 323 6.40 -3.80 3.90
N ALA A 324 5.40 -2.93 4.09
CA ALA A 324 4.05 -3.25 3.65
C ALA A 324 3.94 -3.37 2.12
N SER A 325 3.03 -4.27 1.68
CA SER A 325 2.70 -4.50 0.29
C SER A 325 1.20 -4.30 0.03
N LEU A 326 0.89 -3.60 -1.06
CA LEU A 326 -0.45 -3.53 -1.64
C LEU A 326 -0.44 -4.28 -2.97
N GLN A 327 -1.33 -5.24 -3.12
CA GLN A 327 -1.45 -6.01 -4.35
C GLN A 327 -2.91 -6.04 -4.82
N ALA A 328 -3.11 -5.66 -6.07
CA ALA A 328 -4.36 -5.85 -6.78
C ALA A 328 -4.16 -6.88 -7.89
N ASN A 329 -4.82 -8.03 -7.73
CA ASN A 329 -4.78 -9.13 -8.69
C ASN A 329 -6.09 -9.17 -9.47
N GLY A 330 -5.99 -9.49 -10.76
CA GLY A 330 -7.10 -9.50 -11.71
C GLY A 330 -6.83 -8.58 -12.89
N GLU A 331 -7.41 -8.91 -14.07
CA GLU A 331 -7.13 -8.22 -15.34
C GLU A 331 -7.20 -6.70 -15.24
N GLN A 332 -8.13 -6.16 -14.44
CA GLN A 332 -8.38 -4.72 -14.26
C GLN A 332 -8.25 -4.26 -12.80
N GLY A 333 -7.45 -4.96 -11.99
CA GLY A 333 -7.26 -4.63 -10.58
C GLY A 333 -6.59 -3.27 -10.38
N ILE A 334 -7.07 -2.49 -9.40
CA ILE A 334 -6.49 -1.20 -9.01
C ILE A 334 -5.78 -1.35 -7.66
N ALA A 335 -4.51 -0.96 -7.52
CA ALA A 335 -3.87 -0.98 -6.19
C ALA A 335 -4.45 0.11 -5.28
N VAL A 336 -4.49 1.35 -5.74
CA VAL A 336 -5.07 2.49 -5.02
C VAL A 336 -6.01 3.28 -5.93
N GLN A 337 -7.25 3.46 -5.48
CA GLN A 337 -8.20 4.35 -6.11
C GLN A 337 -8.50 5.53 -5.21
N MET A 338 -8.48 6.74 -5.76
CA MET A 338 -8.69 7.98 -5.01
C MET A 338 -9.83 8.77 -5.64
N THR A 339 -10.81 9.18 -4.83
CA THR A 339 -12.04 9.87 -5.29
C THR A 339 -12.17 11.32 -4.81
N GLY A 340 -11.11 11.87 -4.20
CA GLY A 340 -11.08 13.23 -3.69
C GLY A 340 -9.75 13.52 -2.97
N ALA A 341 -9.72 14.61 -2.19
CA ALA A 341 -8.54 15.14 -1.49
C ALA A 341 -7.98 14.24 -0.38
N ALA A 342 -7.62 13.01 -0.72
CA ALA A 342 -6.93 12.07 0.12
C ALA A 342 -5.42 12.31 0.05
N ARG A 343 -4.73 12.01 1.14
CA ARG A 343 -3.28 11.95 1.25
C ARG A 343 -2.86 10.50 1.27
N LEU A 344 -1.86 10.19 0.46
CA LEU A 344 -1.20 8.90 0.47
C LEU A 344 0.30 9.16 0.62
N SER A 345 0.89 8.47 1.57
CA SER A 345 2.34 8.42 1.76
C SER A 345 2.78 6.97 1.84
N ALA A 346 3.97 6.69 1.31
CA ALA A 346 4.61 5.39 1.41
C ALA A 346 6.05 5.58 1.89
N ALA A 347 6.45 4.77 2.86
CA ALA A 347 7.79 4.76 3.42
C ALA A 347 8.76 3.94 2.54
N PRO A 348 10.08 4.14 2.69
CA PRO A 348 11.10 3.39 1.95
C PRO A 348 10.95 1.88 2.03
N GLY A 349 10.76 1.23 0.88
CA GLY A 349 10.60 -0.23 0.78
C GLY A 349 9.14 -0.72 0.77
N ALA A 350 8.15 0.18 0.83
CA ALA A 350 6.77 -0.17 0.53
C ALA A 350 6.63 -0.66 -0.92
N GLN A 351 5.80 -1.68 -1.14
CA GLN A 351 5.58 -2.28 -2.44
C GLN A 351 4.12 -2.14 -2.88
N LEU A 352 3.90 -1.70 -4.13
CA LEU A 352 2.57 -1.63 -4.71
C LEU A 352 2.59 -2.36 -6.06
N SER A 353 1.64 -3.25 -6.29
CA SER A 353 1.56 -3.97 -7.57
C SER A 353 0.13 -4.17 -8.06
N ALA A 354 -0.05 -4.03 -9.37
CA ALA A 354 -1.25 -4.46 -10.08
C ALA A 354 -0.84 -5.34 -11.27
N THR A 355 -1.28 -6.60 -11.29
CA THR A 355 -0.66 -7.65 -12.12
C THR A 355 -1.46 -8.05 -13.36
N GLY A 356 -2.72 -7.62 -13.49
CA GLY A 356 -3.52 -7.85 -14.69
C GLY A 356 -3.12 -6.96 -15.86
N ALA A 357 -3.46 -7.34 -17.10
CA ALA A 357 -3.08 -6.62 -18.32
C ALA A 357 -3.54 -5.15 -18.35
N ASP A 358 -4.69 -4.85 -17.76
CA ASP A 358 -5.25 -3.51 -17.55
C ASP A 358 -5.14 -3.06 -16.08
N GLY A 359 -4.22 -3.66 -15.32
CA GLY A 359 -3.99 -3.36 -13.93
C GLY A 359 -3.48 -1.93 -13.75
N THR A 360 -4.03 -1.24 -12.74
CA THR A 360 -3.70 0.15 -12.45
C THR A 360 -3.09 0.29 -11.07
N ALA A 361 -1.93 0.92 -10.91
CA ALA A 361 -1.42 1.21 -9.58
C ALA A 361 -2.22 2.35 -8.93
N PHE A 362 -2.36 3.48 -9.61
CA PHE A 362 -3.12 4.64 -9.13
C PHE A 362 -4.24 5.03 -10.09
N ALA A 363 -5.50 4.82 -9.67
CA ALA A 363 -6.68 5.30 -10.37
C ALA A 363 -7.21 6.58 -9.71
N LEU A 364 -7.23 7.67 -10.46
CA LEU A 364 -7.46 9.03 -9.96
C LEU A 364 -8.79 9.52 -10.49
N LEU A 365 -9.69 9.85 -9.56
CA LEU A 365 -11.05 10.27 -9.83
C LEU A 365 -11.32 11.58 -9.07
N GLY A 366 -11.54 12.67 -9.80
CA GLY A 366 -11.85 13.97 -9.21
C GLY A 366 -10.65 14.78 -8.70
N ALA A 367 -10.94 16.02 -8.28
CA ALA A 367 -9.95 16.97 -7.78
C ALA A 367 -9.49 16.61 -6.36
N SER A 368 -8.18 16.72 -6.13
CA SER A 368 -7.55 16.12 -4.96
C SER A 368 -6.25 16.83 -4.55
N THR A 369 -5.74 16.54 -3.36
CA THR A 369 -4.44 17.02 -2.87
C THR A 369 -3.27 16.24 -3.47
N PRO A 370 -2.06 16.81 -3.55
CA PRO A 370 -0.89 16.11 -4.05
C PRO A 370 -0.62 14.81 -3.29
N VAL A 371 -0.20 13.76 -4.01
CA VAL A 371 0.31 12.52 -3.41
C VAL A 371 1.83 12.53 -3.45
N THR A 372 2.46 12.08 -2.37
CA THR A 372 3.92 11.99 -2.30
C THR A 372 4.32 10.59 -1.86
N LEU A 373 5.05 9.87 -2.72
CA LEU A 373 5.63 8.59 -2.36
C LEU A 373 7.14 8.74 -2.20
N ASN A 374 7.68 8.20 -1.12
CA ASN A 374 9.10 8.26 -0.83
C ASN A 374 9.69 6.86 -0.92
N THR A 375 10.50 6.61 -1.94
CA THR A 375 11.24 5.34 -2.13
C THR A 375 10.41 4.07 -2.13
N ALA A 376 9.22 4.13 -2.74
CA ALA A 376 8.36 2.97 -2.98
C ALA A 376 8.78 2.19 -4.23
N THR A 377 8.44 0.91 -4.28
CA THR A 377 8.50 0.10 -5.51
C THR A 377 7.07 -0.11 -6.02
N VAL A 378 6.76 0.42 -7.20
CA VAL A 378 5.43 0.33 -7.81
C VAL A 378 5.52 -0.31 -9.19
N THR A 379 4.72 -1.35 -9.44
CA THR A 379 4.68 -2.03 -10.74
C THR A 379 3.23 -2.26 -11.18
N ALA A 380 2.86 -1.71 -12.32
CA ALA A 380 1.57 -1.95 -12.97
C ALA A 380 1.66 -1.67 -14.47
N PRO A 381 0.83 -2.27 -15.34
CA PRO A 381 0.76 -1.83 -16.74
C PRO A 381 0.39 -0.35 -16.86
N TRP A 382 -0.62 0.08 -16.09
CA TRP A 382 -0.95 1.49 -15.92
C TRP A 382 -0.48 1.94 -14.53
N LEU A 383 0.59 2.71 -14.49
CA LEU A 383 1.09 3.29 -13.26
C LEU A 383 0.14 4.37 -12.75
N TRP A 384 -0.26 5.30 -13.62
CA TRP A 384 -1.24 6.34 -13.31
C TRP A 384 -2.35 6.36 -14.35
N GLN A 385 -3.60 6.44 -13.89
CA GLN A 385 -4.75 6.56 -14.75
C GLN A 385 -5.71 7.60 -14.18
N ALA A 386 -5.83 8.73 -14.87
CA ALA A 386 -6.62 9.89 -14.46
C ALA A 386 -7.84 10.08 -15.36
N ASP A 387 -8.99 10.37 -14.74
CA ASP A 387 -10.22 10.69 -15.46
C ASP A 387 -10.31 12.17 -15.89
N ALA A 388 -11.37 12.51 -16.61
CA ALA A 388 -11.60 13.85 -17.15
C ALA A 388 -11.84 14.93 -16.07
N THR A 389 -12.07 14.53 -14.82
CA THR A 389 -12.37 15.42 -13.69
C THR A 389 -11.17 15.60 -12.76
N THR A 390 -10.10 14.86 -13.04
CA THR A 390 -8.90 14.84 -12.22
C THR A 390 -8.14 16.15 -12.36
N ASN A 391 -7.72 16.74 -11.24
CA ASN A 391 -6.71 17.78 -11.19
C ASN A 391 -5.71 17.39 -10.10
N TRP A 392 -4.55 16.90 -10.52
CA TRP A 392 -3.66 16.22 -9.59
C TRP A 392 -2.19 16.42 -9.83
N ALA A 393 -1.44 16.36 -8.74
CA ALA A 393 0.02 16.31 -8.75
C ALA A 393 0.49 15.06 -8.00
N PHE A 394 1.23 14.20 -8.68
CA PHE A 394 1.90 13.05 -8.10
C PHE A 394 3.38 13.36 -7.96
N THR A 395 3.93 13.26 -6.77
CA THR A 395 5.35 13.47 -6.49
C THR A 395 5.99 12.16 -6.05
N ALA A 396 7.02 11.73 -6.76
CA ALA A 396 7.87 10.61 -6.37
C ALA A 396 9.23 11.15 -5.91
N GLU A 397 9.60 10.86 -4.66
CA GLU A 397 10.94 11.12 -4.13
C GLU A 397 11.66 9.79 -3.96
N GLY A 398 12.51 9.42 -4.92
CA GLY A 398 13.15 8.11 -4.93
C GLY A 398 12.21 6.95 -5.25
N GLY A 399 12.76 5.74 -5.28
CA GLY A 399 12.01 4.51 -5.56
C GLY A 399 12.02 4.10 -7.02
N THR A 400 11.29 3.03 -7.34
CA THR A 400 11.20 2.48 -8.69
C THR A 400 9.74 2.34 -9.07
N TYR A 401 9.36 2.96 -10.18
CA TYR A 401 8.00 2.96 -10.70
C TYR A 401 8.04 2.39 -12.11
N THR A 402 7.28 1.34 -12.37
CA THR A 402 7.26 0.66 -13.67
C THR A 402 5.83 0.63 -14.19
N GLY A 403 5.61 1.19 -15.38
CA GLY A 403 4.31 1.26 -16.03
C GLY A 403 4.14 2.48 -16.94
N ALA A 404 2.94 2.62 -17.52
CA ALA A 404 2.56 3.77 -18.35
C ALA A 404 1.58 4.72 -17.63
N SER A 405 1.44 5.94 -18.16
CA SER A 405 0.46 6.92 -17.68
C SER A 405 -0.69 7.10 -18.68
N GLN A 406 -1.91 7.25 -18.20
CA GLN A 406 -3.07 7.61 -19.02
C GLN A 406 -3.82 8.79 -18.41
N LEU A 407 -4.20 9.75 -19.26
CA LEU A 407 -4.98 10.92 -18.90
C LEU A 407 -6.19 11.01 -19.84
N ALA A 408 -7.39 10.97 -19.28
CA ALA A 408 -8.60 11.21 -20.06
C ALA A 408 -8.72 12.70 -20.46
N SER A 409 -9.35 12.95 -21.60
CA SER A 409 -9.57 14.31 -22.11
C SER A 409 -10.25 15.20 -21.07
N GLY A 410 -9.69 16.39 -20.83
CA GLY A 410 -10.17 17.35 -19.83
C GLY A 410 -9.52 17.23 -18.44
N GLY A 411 -8.84 16.11 -18.15
CA GLY A 411 -8.11 15.93 -16.89
C GLY A 411 -6.78 16.69 -16.85
N GLN A 412 -6.22 16.85 -15.65
CA GLN A 412 -4.88 17.35 -15.38
C GLN A 412 -4.14 16.39 -14.45
N LEU A 413 -2.96 15.96 -14.88
CA LEU A 413 -2.05 15.10 -14.13
C LEU A 413 -0.63 15.64 -14.27
N ALA A 414 -0.12 16.26 -13.21
CA ALA A 414 1.27 16.65 -13.07
C ALA A 414 2.06 15.53 -12.39
N LEU A 415 3.14 15.08 -13.03
CA LEU A 415 4.06 14.08 -12.48
C LEU A 415 5.37 14.78 -12.10
N ASN A 416 5.76 14.71 -10.85
CA ASN A 416 7.00 15.30 -10.34
C ASN A 416 7.91 14.16 -9.87
N LEU A 417 8.97 13.90 -10.62
CA LEU A 417 9.98 12.92 -10.26
C LEU A 417 11.19 13.65 -9.66
N GLY A 418 11.44 13.39 -8.38
CA GLY A 418 12.53 13.96 -7.59
C GLY A 418 13.42 12.88 -6.96
N THR A 419 14.47 13.33 -6.29
CA THR A 419 15.44 12.55 -5.50
C THR A 419 15.65 11.10 -5.97
N ARG A 420 16.29 10.89 -7.13
CA ARG A 420 16.64 9.54 -7.63
C ARG A 420 15.44 8.61 -7.87
N ALA A 421 14.23 9.13 -8.03
CA ALA A 421 13.08 8.33 -8.48
C ALA A 421 13.37 7.77 -9.87
N LEU A 422 13.13 6.48 -10.07
CA LEU A 422 13.27 5.82 -11.36
C LEU A 422 11.89 5.50 -11.91
N TRP A 423 11.53 6.06 -13.07
CA TRP A 423 10.37 5.63 -13.84
C TRP A 423 10.81 4.80 -15.04
N ASN A 424 10.51 3.51 -15.03
CA ASN A 424 10.64 2.61 -16.18
C ASN A 424 9.36 2.69 -17.01
N VAL A 425 9.41 3.40 -18.14
CA VAL A 425 8.24 3.60 -19.00
C VAL A 425 8.03 2.36 -19.86
N THR A 426 6.81 1.81 -19.85
CA THR A 426 6.50 0.55 -20.54
C THR A 426 5.61 0.73 -21.78
N ALA A 427 5.00 1.89 -21.96
CA ALA A 427 4.19 2.25 -23.12
C ALA A 427 4.01 3.78 -23.21
N ASN A 428 3.44 4.24 -24.33
CA ASN A 428 3.05 5.64 -24.52
C ASN A 428 2.30 6.17 -23.30
N SER A 429 2.62 7.40 -22.92
CA SER A 429 2.16 7.98 -21.67
C SER A 429 1.55 9.36 -21.84
N ALA A 430 0.48 9.61 -21.09
CA ALA A 430 -0.23 10.88 -21.11
C ALA A 430 -0.32 11.51 -19.71
N PHE A 431 -0.03 12.81 -19.67
CA PHE A 431 -0.07 13.67 -18.49
C PHE A 431 -0.26 15.13 -18.96
N SER A 432 -0.53 16.05 -18.04
CA SER A 432 -0.53 17.48 -18.38
C SER A 432 0.88 18.07 -18.27
N GLN A 433 1.65 17.59 -17.29
CA GLN A 433 3.03 18.01 -17.07
C GLN A 433 3.86 16.86 -16.49
N LEU A 434 5.12 16.75 -16.92
CA LEU A 434 6.15 15.93 -16.29
C LEU A 434 7.33 16.81 -15.89
N THR A 435 7.70 16.77 -14.62
CA THR A 435 8.92 17.38 -14.08
C THR A 435 9.91 16.27 -13.73
N VAL A 436 11.14 16.36 -14.24
CA VAL A 436 12.23 15.43 -13.92
C VAL A 436 13.38 16.23 -13.32
N ALA A 437 13.65 16.03 -12.04
CA ALA A 437 14.62 16.82 -11.27
C ALA A 437 15.45 15.96 -10.32
N SER A 438 16.47 16.55 -9.68
CA SER A 438 17.17 15.94 -8.53
C SER A 438 17.62 14.48 -8.72
N GLN A 439 18.28 14.19 -9.85
CA GLN A 439 18.78 12.85 -10.22
C GLN A 439 17.68 11.80 -10.46
N ALA A 440 16.41 12.19 -10.54
CA ALA A 440 15.36 11.30 -11.03
C ALA A 440 15.68 10.85 -12.45
N VAL A 441 15.26 9.64 -12.79
CA VAL A 441 15.54 8.99 -14.07
C VAL A 441 14.22 8.59 -14.71
N VAL A 442 13.99 9.02 -15.94
CA VAL A 442 13.00 8.44 -16.85
C VAL A 442 13.73 7.51 -17.80
N ASP A 443 13.49 6.22 -17.67
CA ASP A 443 13.98 5.22 -18.62
C ASP A 443 12.96 5.05 -19.76
N ALA A 444 13.29 5.62 -20.91
CA ALA A 444 12.52 5.60 -22.15
C ALA A 444 13.02 4.53 -23.13
N SER A 445 14.10 3.81 -22.80
CA SER A 445 14.85 2.96 -23.75
C SER A 445 14.14 1.67 -24.16
N GLN A 446 13.08 1.27 -23.44
CA GLN A 446 12.36 0.02 -23.70
C GLN A 446 11.20 0.16 -24.70
N VAL A 447 10.82 1.39 -25.06
CA VAL A 447 9.69 1.67 -25.93
C VAL A 447 10.17 2.51 -27.11
N ASN A 448 9.96 2.03 -28.33
CA ASN A 448 10.38 2.75 -29.53
C ASN A 448 9.33 2.64 -30.65
N PRO A 449 8.72 3.74 -31.11
CA PRO A 449 8.81 5.09 -30.54
C PRO A 449 8.07 5.19 -29.19
N LEU A 450 8.58 6.03 -28.27
CA LEU A 450 7.88 6.40 -27.05
C LEU A 450 7.26 7.78 -27.23
N VAL A 451 5.94 7.88 -27.08
CA VAL A 451 5.22 9.15 -27.10
C VAL A 451 4.82 9.56 -25.69
N LEU A 452 5.24 10.74 -25.28
CA LEU A 452 4.80 11.46 -24.09
C LEU A 452 3.92 12.64 -24.52
N THR A 453 2.71 12.74 -23.98
CA THR A 453 1.83 13.89 -24.23
C THR A 453 1.80 14.80 -23.00
N GLY A 454 1.81 16.11 -23.23
CA GLY A 454 1.91 17.13 -22.18
C GLY A 454 3.26 17.83 -22.15
N ALA A 455 3.39 18.84 -21.29
CA ALA A 455 4.63 19.60 -21.15
C ALA A 455 5.69 18.79 -20.38
N VAL A 456 6.95 18.87 -20.80
CA VAL A 456 8.08 18.28 -20.07
C VAL A 456 8.98 19.39 -19.55
N THR A 457 9.21 19.38 -18.24
CA THR A 457 10.13 20.28 -17.56
C THR A 457 11.32 19.47 -17.04
N HIS A 458 12.44 19.56 -17.74
CA HIS A 458 13.66 18.86 -17.38
C HIS A 458 14.56 19.79 -16.57
N GLN A 459 14.86 19.43 -15.31
CA GLN A 459 15.54 20.33 -14.38
C GLN A 459 16.76 19.70 -13.73
N ASP A 460 17.65 20.56 -13.25
CA ASP A 460 18.81 20.23 -12.41
C ASP A 460 19.64 19.08 -13.00
N THR A 461 19.78 17.99 -12.24
CA THR A 461 20.49 16.77 -12.64
C THR A 461 19.52 15.63 -12.95
N GLY A 462 18.26 15.93 -13.26
CA GLY A 462 17.32 14.92 -13.78
C GLY A 462 17.87 14.25 -15.03
N VAL A 463 17.50 13.01 -15.28
CA VAL A 463 17.99 12.21 -16.40
C VAL A 463 16.81 11.67 -17.19
N ILE A 464 16.80 11.90 -18.49
CA ILE A 464 15.97 11.17 -19.45
C ILE A 464 16.93 10.28 -20.25
N SER A 465 16.69 8.98 -20.25
CA SER A 465 17.60 8.01 -20.86
C SER A 465 16.92 7.20 -21.94
N LEU A 466 17.49 7.22 -23.14
CA LEU A 466 17.15 6.31 -24.23
C LEU A 466 18.11 5.11 -24.33
N THR A 467 19.14 5.03 -23.46
CA THR A 467 20.22 4.02 -23.55
C THR A 467 20.22 2.96 -22.44
N ARG A 468 19.57 3.25 -21.29
CA ARG A 468 19.73 2.49 -20.04
C ARG A 468 19.43 0.99 -20.12
N SER A 469 18.34 0.61 -20.79
CA SER A 469 17.89 -0.78 -20.94
C SER A 469 18.06 -1.32 -22.37
N ASN A 470 18.43 -0.47 -23.32
CA ASN A 470 18.67 -0.82 -24.71
C ASN A 470 19.82 0.05 -25.24
N ALA A 471 20.91 -0.56 -25.71
CA ALA A 471 22.06 0.15 -26.24
C ALA A 471 22.01 0.35 -27.77
N ALA A 472 20.85 0.09 -28.39
CA ALA A 472 20.69 0.20 -29.83
C ALA A 472 20.26 1.63 -30.22
N PRO A 473 20.96 2.27 -31.17
CA PRO A 473 20.61 3.59 -31.67
C PRO A 473 19.25 3.56 -32.37
N SER A 474 18.68 4.73 -32.64
CA SER A 474 17.39 4.93 -33.34
C SER A 474 16.16 4.75 -32.46
N ASN A 475 16.29 4.94 -31.14
CA ASN A 475 15.15 5.13 -30.24
C ASN A 475 14.59 6.54 -30.43
N LEU A 476 13.28 6.66 -30.57
CA LEU A 476 12.60 7.95 -30.69
C LEU A 476 11.78 8.24 -29.43
N LEU A 477 12.12 9.33 -28.74
CA LEU A 477 11.29 9.93 -27.71
C LEU A 477 10.58 11.15 -28.30
N GLN A 478 9.26 11.06 -28.47
CA GLN A 478 8.43 12.17 -28.89
C GLN A 478 7.73 12.81 -27.68
N VAL A 479 7.90 14.11 -27.49
CA VAL A 479 7.16 14.93 -26.54
C VAL A 479 6.18 15.82 -27.31
N ALA A 480 4.91 15.44 -27.28
CA ALA A 480 3.81 16.23 -27.83
C ALA A 480 3.40 17.33 -26.83
N GLY A 481 4.27 18.32 -26.70
CA GLY A 481 4.14 19.49 -25.86
C GLY A 481 5.44 20.30 -25.78
N PRO A 482 5.44 21.43 -25.05
CA PRO A 482 6.65 22.21 -24.85
C PRO A 482 7.66 21.47 -23.98
N TYR A 483 8.93 21.57 -24.35
CA TYR A 483 10.07 21.05 -23.60
C TYR A 483 10.85 22.21 -22.98
N THR A 484 10.97 22.20 -21.65
CA THR A 484 11.77 23.17 -20.90
C THR A 484 13.07 22.50 -20.46
N SER A 485 14.22 23.04 -20.90
CA SER A 485 15.53 22.40 -20.77
C SER A 485 16.18 22.53 -19.37
N GLY A 486 17.13 21.63 -19.06
CA GLY A 486 17.93 21.73 -17.83
C GLY A 486 18.77 20.50 -17.47
N GLY A 487 18.17 19.30 -17.51
CA GLY A 487 18.82 18.06 -17.05
C GLY A 487 19.73 17.36 -18.08
N VAL A 488 19.87 16.05 -17.96
CA VAL A 488 20.74 15.20 -18.82
C VAL A 488 19.91 14.30 -19.73
N LEU A 489 20.16 14.35 -21.04
CA LEU A 489 19.58 13.44 -22.03
C LEU A 489 20.65 12.45 -22.50
N GLN A 490 20.41 11.15 -22.31
CA GLN A 490 21.34 10.10 -22.73
C GLN A 490 20.87 9.46 -24.04
N LEU A 491 21.76 9.41 -25.03
CA LEU A 491 21.48 8.98 -26.41
C LEU A 491 22.57 8.03 -26.92
N ASP A 492 22.17 6.97 -27.62
CA ASP A 492 23.06 6.16 -28.45
C ASP A 492 23.14 6.73 -29.86
N THR A 493 24.36 6.91 -30.37
CA THR A 493 24.56 7.50 -31.70
C THR A 493 25.66 6.78 -32.47
N VAL A 494 25.34 6.31 -33.68
CA VAL A 494 26.35 5.88 -34.65
C VAL A 494 26.93 7.12 -35.31
N LEU A 495 28.22 7.35 -35.09
CA LEU A 495 28.96 8.47 -35.64
C LEU A 495 29.31 8.20 -37.12
N ASN A 496 28.32 8.42 -37.99
CA ASN A 496 28.39 8.22 -39.44
C ASN A 496 28.22 9.54 -40.21
N ALA A 497 27.89 9.46 -41.51
CA ALA A 497 27.73 10.62 -42.37
C ALA A 497 26.53 11.52 -41.99
N GLY A 498 25.57 11.05 -41.19
CA GLY A 498 24.37 11.82 -40.85
C GLY A 498 23.38 11.95 -42.01
N ASP A 499 22.49 12.96 -41.94
CA ASP A 499 21.41 13.22 -42.90
C ASP A 499 20.57 11.96 -43.18
N ALA A 500 20.45 11.51 -44.44
CA ALA A 500 19.73 10.28 -44.78
C ALA A 500 20.32 9.01 -44.15
N ALA A 501 21.59 9.03 -43.73
CA ALA A 501 22.25 7.93 -43.04
C ALA A 501 22.16 8.04 -41.50
N SER A 502 21.57 9.10 -40.94
CA SER A 502 21.53 9.36 -39.50
C SER A 502 20.99 8.15 -38.73
N GLN A 503 21.78 7.66 -37.78
CA GLN A 503 21.43 6.56 -36.88
C GLN A 503 21.75 7.00 -35.46
N SER A 504 20.78 7.66 -34.84
CA SER A 504 20.88 8.16 -33.48
C SER A 504 19.55 7.96 -32.80
N ASP A 505 19.60 7.82 -31.48
CA ASP A 505 18.46 8.17 -30.66
C ASP A 505 18.11 9.65 -30.86
N VAL A 506 16.82 9.96 -30.85
CA VAL A 506 16.29 11.29 -31.14
C VAL A 506 15.25 11.69 -30.09
N LEU A 507 15.40 12.90 -29.56
CA LEU A 507 14.32 13.61 -28.88
C LEU A 507 13.56 14.47 -29.91
N GLU A 508 12.26 14.25 -30.06
CA GLU A 508 11.39 15.05 -30.91
C GLU A 508 10.40 15.85 -30.05
N VAL A 509 10.33 17.17 -30.22
CA VAL A 509 9.50 18.07 -29.39
C VAL A 509 8.78 19.12 -30.22
N ASP A 510 7.65 19.62 -29.71
CA ASP A 510 6.91 20.69 -30.38
C ASP A 510 7.66 22.03 -30.31
N SER A 511 8.26 22.33 -29.16
CA SER A 511 9.09 23.52 -28.95
C SER A 511 10.08 23.28 -27.82
N ALA A 512 11.21 23.99 -27.83
CA ALA A 512 12.22 23.93 -26.78
C ALA A 512 12.51 25.32 -26.21
N ALA A 513 12.31 25.50 -24.91
CA ALA A 513 12.62 26.73 -24.18
C ALA A 513 13.71 26.48 -23.15
N LEU A 514 14.53 27.51 -22.90
CA LEU A 514 15.53 27.47 -21.83
C LEU A 514 14.83 27.44 -20.47
N GLY A 515 15.15 26.43 -19.65
CA GLY A 515 14.66 26.30 -18.29
C GLY A 515 15.71 26.66 -17.24
N SER A 516 16.05 25.70 -16.36
CA SER A 516 17.09 25.89 -15.33
C SER A 516 18.52 25.93 -15.91
N GLY A 517 18.67 25.60 -17.20
CA GLY A 517 19.92 25.59 -17.95
C GLY A 517 19.75 24.85 -19.28
N PRO A 518 20.83 24.67 -20.05
CA PRO A 518 20.81 23.79 -21.22
C PRO A 518 20.60 22.33 -20.79
N THR A 519 19.81 21.57 -21.54
CA THR A 519 19.83 20.11 -21.42
C THR A 519 21.17 19.60 -21.94
N THR A 520 21.87 18.86 -21.08
CA THR A 520 23.16 18.26 -21.40
C THR A 520 22.95 16.96 -22.17
N LEU A 521 23.41 16.90 -23.41
CA LEU A 521 23.39 15.72 -24.27
C LEU A 521 24.61 14.85 -23.95
N GLN A 522 24.36 13.69 -23.37
CA GLN A 522 25.36 12.65 -23.15
C GLN A 522 25.24 11.61 -24.26
N ILE A 523 26.16 11.71 -25.23
CA ILE A 523 26.22 10.80 -26.37
C ILE A 523 27.06 9.58 -26.02
N THR A 524 26.51 8.39 -26.19
CA THR A 524 27.23 7.12 -26.22
C THR A 524 27.56 6.81 -27.68
N PRO A 525 28.82 6.99 -28.11
CA PRO A 525 29.12 6.95 -29.52
C PRO A 525 29.41 5.52 -29.99
N GLN A 526 29.01 5.22 -31.22
CA GLN A 526 29.16 3.92 -31.88
C GLN A 526 29.74 4.11 -33.29
N GLY A 527 30.33 3.04 -33.85
CA GLY A 527 30.90 3.06 -35.21
C GLY A 527 32.29 3.68 -35.30
N PRO A 528 32.86 3.81 -36.52
CA PRO A 528 34.25 4.24 -36.70
C PRO A 528 34.47 5.75 -36.63
N GLY A 529 33.42 6.58 -36.72
CA GLY A 529 33.54 8.01 -37.01
C GLY A 529 33.61 8.29 -38.52
N ALA A 530 33.07 9.42 -38.95
CA ALA A 530 33.00 9.87 -40.34
C ALA A 530 32.83 11.39 -40.43
N LEU A 531 33.20 11.96 -41.59
CA LEU A 531 32.81 13.32 -41.94
C LEU A 531 31.29 13.37 -42.14
N THR A 532 30.62 14.29 -41.46
CA THR A 532 29.17 14.47 -41.63
C THR A 532 28.86 15.23 -42.91
N GLU A 533 27.77 14.84 -43.57
CA GLU A 533 27.21 15.46 -44.75
C GLU A 533 25.92 16.23 -44.42
N GLY A 534 25.50 17.13 -45.31
CA GLY A 534 24.25 17.88 -45.15
C GLY A 534 24.15 18.63 -43.82
N LYS A 535 23.08 18.36 -43.06
CA LYS A 535 22.85 18.97 -41.74
C LYS A 535 23.62 18.30 -40.61
N GLY A 536 24.14 17.09 -40.81
CA GLY A 536 24.75 16.27 -39.76
C GLY A 536 23.82 15.17 -39.22
N ILE A 537 24.19 14.58 -38.09
CA ILE A 537 23.42 13.50 -37.43
C ILE A 537 22.36 14.14 -36.53
N LEU A 538 21.08 13.87 -36.78
CA LEU A 538 19.97 14.43 -35.99
C LEU A 538 19.96 13.82 -34.59
N VAL A 539 19.91 14.65 -33.55
CA VAL A 539 19.80 14.22 -32.14
C VAL A 539 18.62 14.85 -31.41
N VAL A 540 18.21 16.06 -31.82
CA VAL A 540 16.97 16.68 -31.34
C VAL A 540 16.21 17.29 -32.51
N LYS A 541 14.96 16.90 -32.69
CA LYS A 541 14.05 17.48 -33.67
C LYS A 541 13.08 18.43 -32.98
N VAL A 542 12.97 19.65 -33.48
CA VAL A 542 12.03 20.66 -32.96
C VAL A 542 11.11 21.12 -34.08
N HIS A 543 9.80 21.07 -33.86
CA HIS A 543 8.81 21.49 -34.88
C HIS A 543 8.56 23.01 -34.87
N GLY A 544 8.68 23.64 -33.72
CA GLY A 544 8.45 25.06 -33.50
C GLY A 544 9.70 25.81 -33.05
N ALA A 545 9.53 26.78 -32.16
CA ALA A 545 10.65 27.58 -31.65
C ALA A 545 11.58 26.75 -30.75
N SER A 546 12.87 27.03 -30.86
CA SER A 546 13.94 26.36 -30.11
C SER A 546 14.94 27.39 -29.62
N ALA A 547 15.07 27.58 -28.31
CA ALA A 547 16.03 28.51 -27.74
C ALA A 547 17.47 28.10 -28.10
N ALA A 548 18.32 29.06 -28.46
CA ALA A 548 19.65 28.82 -29.03
C ALA A 548 20.67 28.19 -28.06
N ASP A 549 20.31 28.11 -26.78
CA ASP A 549 21.09 27.53 -25.68
C ASP A 549 20.29 26.45 -24.94
N ALA A 550 19.23 25.89 -25.54
CA ALA A 550 18.43 24.83 -24.93
C ALA A 550 19.19 23.51 -24.77
N PHE A 551 20.25 23.27 -25.56
CA PHE A 551 21.00 22.01 -25.55
C PHE A 551 22.52 22.25 -25.65
N VAL A 552 23.30 21.38 -25.00
CA VAL A 552 24.78 21.40 -25.03
C VAL A 552 25.33 19.98 -24.98
N LEU A 553 26.53 19.72 -25.50
CA LEU A 553 27.21 18.43 -25.30
C LEU A 553 27.82 18.33 -23.90
N ALA A 554 27.73 17.14 -23.30
CA ALA A 554 28.34 16.85 -21.99
C ALA A 554 29.87 16.97 -22.00
N SER A 555 30.51 16.62 -23.12
CA SER A 555 31.95 16.67 -23.31
C SER A 555 32.28 16.79 -24.80
N PRO A 556 33.49 17.22 -25.17
CA PRO A 556 33.98 17.09 -26.54
C PRO A 556 33.83 15.64 -27.02
N LEU A 557 33.37 15.48 -28.27
CA LEU A 557 33.09 14.18 -28.86
C LEU A 557 34.04 13.96 -30.05
N THR A 558 35.05 13.12 -29.87
CA THR A 558 36.05 12.83 -30.90
C THR A 558 36.08 11.33 -31.20
N GLN A 559 35.93 10.95 -32.46
CA GLN A 559 35.97 9.54 -32.89
C GLN A 559 36.47 9.43 -34.32
N GLY A 560 37.32 8.44 -34.60
CA GLY A 560 37.79 8.18 -35.97
C GLY A 560 38.65 9.27 -36.59
N GLY A 561 39.24 10.17 -35.79
CA GLY A 561 39.93 11.36 -36.30
C GLY A 561 38.99 12.50 -36.70
N PHE A 562 37.74 12.49 -36.22
CA PHE A 562 36.78 13.55 -36.41
C PHE A 562 36.32 14.13 -35.07
N ASP A 563 36.26 15.45 -34.97
CA ASP A 563 35.66 16.17 -33.85
C ASP A 563 34.21 16.51 -34.19
N TYR A 564 33.28 16.09 -33.34
CA TYR A 564 31.85 16.33 -33.45
C TYR A 564 31.43 17.46 -32.52
N THR A 565 30.65 18.39 -33.08
CA THR A 565 30.08 19.54 -32.37
C THR A 565 28.57 19.54 -32.54
N LEU A 566 27.86 20.01 -31.51
CA LEU A 566 26.41 20.17 -31.55
C LEU A 566 26.08 21.53 -32.14
N VAL A 567 25.26 21.54 -33.19
CA VAL A 567 24.89 22.75 -33.93
C VAL A 567 23.37 22.78 -34.10
N GLN A 568 22.77 23.92 -33.75
CA GLN A 568 21.39 24.22 -34.10
C GLN A 568 21.33 24.70 -35.56
N ASP A 569 20.46 24.10 -36.36
CA ASP A 569 20.23 24.49 -37.75
C ASP A 569 19.11 25.55 -37.87
N GLY A 570 18.92 26.11 -39.07
CA GLY A 570 17.91 27.16 -39.30
C GLY A 570 16.45 26.71 -39.12
N ASP A 571 16.20 25.40 -39.01
CA ASP A 571 14.90 24.84 -38.68
C ASP A 571 14.67 24.69 -37.16
N GLY A 572 15.63 25.10 -36.34
CA GLY A 572 15.57 25.00 -34.87
C GLY A 572 15.94 23.62 -34.30
N SER A 573 16.16 22.61 -35.16
CA SER A 573 16.61 21.27 -34.77
C SER A 573 18.12 21.22 -34.56
N TRP A 574 18.58 20.22 -33.82
CA TRP A 574 19.97 20.09 -33.36
C TRP A 574 20.63 18.84 -33.91
N TYR A 575 21.85 19.04 -34.43
CA TYR A 575 22.61 18.05 -35.16
C TYR A 575 24.04 17.95 -34.64
N LEU A 576 24.62 16.75 -34.67
CA LEU A 576 26.06 16.58 -34.56
C LEU A 576 26.70 16.79 -35.94
N ARG A 577 27.65 17.71 -36.02
CA ARG A 577 28.46 17.98 -37.23
C ARG A 577 29.92 17.75 -36.92
N SER A 578 30.61 17.07 -37.83
CA SER A 578 32.00 16.73 -37.65
C SER A 578 32.94 17.54 -38.53
N THR A 579 34.17 17.68 -38.04
CA THR A 579 35.31 18.21 -38.78
C THR A 579 36.48 17.25 -38.63
N ALA A 580 37.34 17.15 -39.64
CA ALA A 580 38.54 16.33 -39.53
C ALA A 580 39.50 16.96 -38.51
N VAL A 581 39.99 16.15 -37.57
CA VAL A 581 41.03 16.56 -36.62
C VAL A 581 42.31 16.76 -37.41
N VAL A 582 42.77 18.01 -37.47
CA VAL A 582 44.09 18.31 -38.03
C VAL A 582 45.12 17.89 -36.99
N VAL A 583 45.64 16.66 -37.12
CA VAL A 583 46.83 16.27 -36.38
C VAL A 583 47.98 17.08 -36.96
N PRO A 584 48.64 17.99 -36.19
CA PRO A 584 49.80 18.69 -36.70
C PRO A 584 50.82 17.65 -37.18
N PRO A 585 51.45 17.83 -38.35
CA PRO A 585 52.38 16.85 -38.88
C PRO A 585 53.39 16.53 -37.80
N THR A 586 53.45 15.27 -37.39
CA THR A 586 54.50 14.77 -36.51
C THR A 586 55.81 15.21 -37.17
N ALA A 587 56.55 16.09 -36.49
CA ALA A 587 57.87 16.48 -36.96
C ALA A 587 58.61 15.19 -37.27
N ARG A 588 58.92 14.99 -38.56
CA ARG A 588 59.59 13.79 -39.06
C ARG A 588 60.77 13.57 -38.13
N ALA A 589 60.77 12.47 -37.37
CA ALA A 589 61.91 12.10 -36.56
C ALA A 589 63.11 12.09 -37.51
N VAL A 590 63.97 13.09 -37.39
CA VAL A 590 65.26 13.10 -38.07
C VAL A 590 65.91 11.81 -37.58
N PRO A 591 66.28 10.87 -38.47
CA PRO A 591 67.04 9.70 -38.06
C PRO A 591 68.28 10.24 -37.36
N VAL A 592 68.39 10.02 -36.05
CA VAL A 592 69.67 10.25 -35.36
C VAL A 592 70.61 9.20 -35.96
N PRO A 593 71.72 9.60 -36.59
CA PRO A 593 72.70 8.65 -37.07
C PRO A 593 73.20 7.81 -35.89
N VAL A 594 72.96 6.50 -35.94
CA VAL A 594 73.51 5.53 -34.99
C VAL A 594 74.96 5.24 -35.34
N ASP A 595 75.81 6.26 -35.28
CA ASP A 595 77.27 6.15 -35.47
C ASP A 595 78.05 6.47 -34.17
N ALA A 596 77.50 6.07 -33.03
CA ALA A 596 78.18 6.21 -31.75
C ALA A 596 78.03 4.93 -30.89
N PRO A 597 78.86 3.89 -31.12
CA PRO A 597 78.87 2.68 -30.30
C PRO A 597 79.23 2.92 -28.80
N TRP A 598 79.58 4.15 -28.42
CA TRP A 598 79.91 4.52 -27.05
C TRP A 598 78.71 4.97 -26.20
N ALA A 599 77.57 5.35 -26.80
CA ALA A 599 76.40 5.83 -26.04
C ALA A 599 75.69 4.69 -25.25
N LEU A 600 75.72 3.46 -25.77
CA LEU A 600 75.19 2.27 -25.08
C LEU A 600 76.09 1.79 -23.93
N ALA A 601 77.40 2.05 -23.98
CA ALA A 601 78.31 1.74 -22.88
C ALA A 601 78.10 2.69 -21.68
N GLY A 602 77.75 3.96 -21.93
CA GLY A 602 77.47 4.95 -20.89
C GLY A 602 76.22 4.62 -20.06
N LEU A 603 75.16 4.13 -20.70
CA LEU A 603 73.91 3.78 -20.00
C LEU A 603 74.04 2.50 -19.16
N ALA A 604 74.81 1.51 -19.65
CA ALA A 604 75.11 0.29 -18.91
C ALA A 604 75.99 0.53 -17.66
N ALA A 605 76.95 1.45 -17.75
CA ALA A 605 77.78 1.84 -16.60
C ALA A 605 76.99 2.57 -15.50
N LEU A 606 75.99 3.39 -15.89
CA LEU A 606 75.11 4.08 -14.95
C LEU A 606 74.14 3.13 -14.21
N LEU A 607 73.62 2.11 -14.89
CA LEU A 607 72.82 1.07 -14.24
C LEU A 607 73.66 0.18 -13.29
N ALA A 608 74.89 -0.17 -13.67
CA ALA A 608 75.78 -0.97 -12.82
C ALA A 608 76.21 -0.21 -11.54
N ALA A 609 76.43 1.10 -11.63
CA ALA A 609 76.75 1.94 -10.47
C ALA A 609 75.58 2.10 -9.49
N GLY A 610 74.33 2.08 -9.98
CA GLY A 610 73.13 2.12 -9.15
C GLY A 610 72.94 0.86 -8.29
N VAL A 611 73.19 -0.32 -8.86
CA VAL A 611 73.02 -1.61 -8.15
C VAL A 611 74.11 -1.83 -7.09
N ALA A 612 75.35 -1.38 -7.33
CA ALA A 612 76.44 -1.48 -6.35
C ALA A 612 76.23 -0.59 -5.12
N ARG A 613 75.50 0.53 -5.25
CA ARG A 613 75.22 1.46 -4.14
C ARG A 613 74.08 0.96 -3.23
N ALA A 614 73.12 0.20 -3.76
CA ALA A 614 72.06 -0.43 -2.98
C ALA A 614 72.54 -1.61 -2.12
N GLY A 615 73.53 -2.38 -2.60
CA GLY A 615 74.10 -3.50 -1.85
C GLY A 615 74.87 -3.10 -0.58
N ARG A 616 75.58 -1.95 -0.60
CA ARG A 616 76.35 -1.47 0.57
C ARG A 616 75.47 -0.90 1.69
N GLN A 617 74.26 -0.42 1.40
CA GLN A 617 73.33 0.04 2.44
C GLN A 617 72.63 -1.11 3.16
N ARG A 618 72.49 -2.28 2.52
CA ARG A 618 71.90 -3.48 3.14
C ARG A 618 72.87 -4.20 4.08
N ALA A 619 74.17 -4.16 3.80
CA ALA A 619 75.20 -4.74 4.67
C ALA A 619 75.52 -3.92 5.94
N ARG A 620 75.18 -2.62 5.98
CA ARG A 620 75.32 -1.77 7.18
C ARG A 620 74.13 -1.86 8.15
N ARG A 621 72.98 -2.42 7.75
CA ARG A 621 71.81 -2.60 8.63
C ARG A 621 71.76 -3.95 9.35
N THR A 622 72.67 -4.87 9.06
CA THR A 622 72.79 -6.18 9.72
C THR A 622 73.97 -6.28 10.69
N ALA A 623 74.65 -5.16 10.99
CA ALA A 623 75.72 -5.09 11.99
C ALA A 623 75.30 -4.33 13.28
N ASP A 624 74.10 -3.75 13.31
CA ASP A 624 73.53 -3.05 14.48
C ASP A 624 72.15 -3.66 14.88
N ALA A 625 71.99 -4.98 14.75
CA ALA A 625 70.87 -5.75 15.29
C ALA A 625 71.37 -7.03 15.95
#